data_AF-A0A9P5QTR0-F1
#
_entry.id   AF-A0A9P5QTR0-F1
#
_cell.length_a   1.000
_cell.length_b   1.000
_cell.length_c   1.000
_cell.angle_alpha   90.00
_cell.angle_beta   90.00
_cell.angle_gamma   90.00
#
_symmetry.space_group_name_H-M   'P 1'
#
loop_
_entity.id
_entity.type
_entity.pdbx_description
1 polymer ?
#
loop_
_entity_poly.entity_id
_entity_poly.type
_entity_poly.pdbx_seq_one_letter_code
_entity_poly.pdbx_strand_id
1 'polypeptide(L)'
;MANVAADSLQQTVAALNALYNAPSNSAKKEANLWLEDFQAKPEAWQTAVILLTNETVGKEAQVFGAQTMRRKIVDDFQDLDAAHRVSLQESLLSLSMQHKTSPKIIRTQLCLALAALSLRMLEWEQPVNHMINIYGSSPTDLSYLLEFLTVLPEEVNDTRCPSLTVG
;
A
#
# COMPACT_ATOMS: atom_id res chain seq x y z
N MET A 1 1.37 -19.87 -11.66
CA MET A 1 1.44 -18.60 -10.90
C MET A 1 1.67 -17.39 -11.81
N ALA A 2 2.66 -17.38 -12.72
CA ALA A 2 2.90 -16.24 -13.62
C ALA A 2 1.69 -15.82 -14.49
N ASN A 3 0.90 -16.78 -15.01
CA ASN A 3 -0.27 -16.48 -15.83
C ASN A 3 -1.39 -15.77 -15.04
N VAL A 4 -1.62 -16.20 -13.79
CA VAL A 4 -2.67 -15.63 -12.93
C VAL A 4 -2.34 -14.19 -12.52
N ALA A 5 -1.06 -13.88 -12.28
CA ALA A 5 -0.62 -12.54 -11.93
C ALA A 5 -0.76 -11.56 -13.12
N ALA A 6 -0.42 -12.00 -14.34
CA ALA A 6 -0.59 -11.22 -15.55
C ALA A 6 -2.08 -10.95 -15.84
N ASP A 7 -2.94 -11.98 -15.70
CA ASP A 7 -4.38 -11.85 -15.88
C ASP A 7 -4.98 -10.87 -14.87
N SER A 8 -4.62 -11.00 -13.58
CA SER A 8 -5.11 -10.11 -12.51
C SER A 8 -4.69 -8.66 -12.72
N LEU A 9 -3.45 -8.43 -13.15
CA LEU A 9 -2.96 -7.10 -13.50
C LEU A 9 -3.77 -6.49 -14.66
N GLN A 10 -3.96 -7.24 -15.74
CA GLN A 10 -4.69 -6.76 -16.91
C GLN A 10 -6.14 -6.41 -16.55
N GLN A 11 -6.82 -7.27 -15.78
CA GLN A 11 -8.19 -7.02 -15.31
C GLN A 11 -8.25 -5.78 -14.42
N THR A 12 -7.29 -5.61 -13.52
CA THR A 12 -7.23 -4.44 -12.62
C THR A 12 -7.05 -3.14 -13.40
N VAL A 13 -6.13 -3.13 -14.37
CA VAL A 13 -5.91 -1.95 -15.24
C VAL A 13 -7.15 -1.64 -16.08
N ALA A 14 -7.83 -2.66 -16.60
CA ALA A 14 -9.07 -2.48 -17.36
C ALA A 14 -10.20 -1.91 -16.48
N ALA A 15 -10.38 -2.41 -15.26
CA ALA A 15 -11.37 -1.91 -14.32
C ALA A 15 -11.05 -0.46 -13.90
N LEU A 16 -9.79 -0.14 -13.63
CA LEU A 16 -9.37 1.24 -13.35
C LEU A 16 -9.66 2.16 -14.54
N ASN A 17 -9.36 1.73 -15.77
CA ASN A 17 -9.69 2.52 -16.95
C ASN A 17 -11.20 2.80 -17.06
N ALA A 18 -12.04 1.77 -16.84
CA ALA A 18 -13.48 1.93 -16.83
C ALA A 18 -13.96 2.89 -15.73
N LEU A 19 -13.40 2.78 -14.52
CA LEU A 19 -13.75 3.64 -13.39
C LEU A 19 -13.53 5.14 -13.70
N TYR A 20 -12.40 5.48 -14.33
CA TYR A 20 -12.05 6.88 -14.60
C TYR A 20 -12.63 7.39 -15.92
N ASN A 21 -12.68 6.57 -16.97
CA ASN A 21 -12.91 7.03 -18.34
C ASN A 21 -14.25 6.60 -18.95
N ALA A 22 -15.01 5.69 -18.33
CA ALA A 22 -16.28 5.25 -18.92
C ALA A 22 -17.30 6.41 -19.01
N PRO A 23 -18.10 6.47 -20.09
CA PRO A 23 -19.11 7.53 -20.24
C PRO A 23 -20.35 7.29 -19.36
N SER A 24 -20.61 6.05 -18.93
CA SER A 24 -21.79 5.69 -18.13
C SER A 24 -21.46 5.55 -16.65
N ASN A 25 -22.28 6.16 -15.80
CA ASN A 25 -22.16 6.03 -14.34
C ASN A 25 -22.36 4.57 -13.86
N SER A 26 -23.15 3.78 -14.59
CA SER A 26 -23.32 2.35 -14.28
C SER A 26 -22.03 1.56 -14.46
N ALA A 27 -21.30 1.77 -15.55
CA ALA A 27 -20.02 1.09 -15.80
C ALA A 27 -18.95 1.52 -14.79
N LYS A 28 -18.92 2.81 -14.41
CA LYS A 28 -18.02 3.28 -13.33
C LYS A 28 -18.32 2.58 -12.00
N LYS A 29 -19.61 2.44 -11.65
CA LYS A 29 -20.04 1.77 -10.43
C LYS A 29 -19.67 0.28 -10.44
N GLU A 30 -19.89 -0.40 -11.56
CA GLU A 30 -19.53 -1.82 -11.72
C GLU A 30 -18.02 -2.03 -11.59
N ALA A 31 -17.22 -1.17 -12.23
CA ALA A 31 -15.77 -1.19 -12.10
C ALA A 31 -15.31 -0.96 -10.67
N ASN A 32 -15.92 -0.01 -9.95
CA ASN A 32 -15.61 0.25 -8.55
C ASN A 32 -15.89 -0.97 -7.67
N LEU A 33 -17.07 -1.59 -7.82
CA LEU A 33 -17.43 -2.81 -7.07
C LEU A 33 -16.45 -3.95 -7.35
N TRP A 34 -16.09 -4.15 -8.62
CA TRP A 34 -15.11 -5.17 -8.98
C TRP A 34 -13.74 -4.90 -8.33
N LEU A 35 -13.29 -3.64 -8.30
CA LEU A 35 -12.03 -3.26 -7.66
C LEU A 35 -12.06 -3.48 -6.15
N GLU A 36 -13.16 -3.13 -5.49
CA GLU A 36 -13.38 -3.39 -4.05
C GLU A 36 -13.32 -4.90 -3.75
N ASP A 37 -14.02 -5.72 -4.54
CA ASP A 37 -13.99 -7.18 -4.41
C ASP A 37 -12.59 -7.75 -4.69
N PHE A 38 -11.87 -7.18 -5.66
CA PHE A 38 -10.52 -7.60 -5.99
C PHE A 38 -9.54 -7.36 -4.85
N GLN A 39 -9.66 -6.24 -4.12
CA GLN A 39 -8.77 -5.93 -2.99
C GLN A 39 -8.80 -6.96 -1.86
N ALA A 40 -9.89 -7.72 -1.70
CA ALA A 40 -9.98 -8.80 -0.71
C ALA A 40 -9.27 -10.09 -1.15
N LYS A 41 -8.91 -10.23 -2.44
CA LYS A 41 -8.35 -11.47 -2.97
C LYS A 41 -6.86 -11.66 -2.58
N PRO A 42 -6.35 -12.90 -2.54
CA PRO A 42 -4.92 -13.15 -2.31
C PRO A 42 -4.01 -12.52 -3.36
N GLU A 43 -4.43 -12.53 -4.63
CA GLU A 43 -3.65 -12.02 -5.76
C GLU A 43 -3.40 -10.51 -5.68
N ALA A 44 -4.23 -9.77 -4.93
CA ALA A 44 -4.11 -8.34 -4.75
C ALA A 44 -2.78 -7.91 -4.12
N TRP A 45 -2.16 -8.76 -3.28
CA TRP A 45 -0.81 -8.54 -2.77
C TRP A 45 0.19 -8.30 -3.90
N GLN A 46 0.27 -9.27 -4.83
CA GLN A 46 1.22 -9.24 -5.92
C GLN A 46 0.86 -8.17 -6.96
N THR A 47 -0.43 -8.03 -7.30
CA THR A 47 -0.87 -7.03 -8.28
C THR A 47 -0.56 -5.62 -7.82
N ALA A 48 -0.75 -5.29 -6.54
CA ALA A 48 -0.43 -3.96 -6.05
C ALA A 48 1.07 -3.64 -6.12
N VAL A 49 1.94 -4.60 -5.80
CA VAL A 49 3.40 -4.45 -5.97
C VAL A 49 3.73 -4.17 -7.44
N ILE A 50 3.14 -4.91 -8.37
CA ILE A 50 3.37 -4.69 -9.81
C ILE A 50 2.88 -3.31 -10.24
N LEU A 51 1.72 -2.85 -9.76
CA LEU A 51 1.19 -1.52 -10.07
C LEU A 51 2.09 -0.39 -9.54
N LEU A 52 2.74 -0.59 -8.39
CA LEU A 52 3.63 0.41 -7.81
C LEU A 52 5.00 0.42 -8.48
N THR A 53 5.54 -0.75 -8.81
CA THR A 53 6.85 -0.85 -9.49
C THR A 53 6.82 -0.42 -10.96
N ASN A 54 5.66 -0.51 -11.62
CA ASN A 54 5.53 -0.20 -13.04
C ASN A 54 5.26 1.30 -13.29
N GLU A 55 6.25 2.02 -13.81
CA GLU A 55 6.11 3.44 -14.13
C GLU A 55 5.26 3.72 -15.38
N THR A 56 4.99 2.70 -16.21
CA THR A 56 4.15 2.86 -17.40
C THR A 56 2.66 2.82 -17.09
N VAL A 57 2.27 2.35 -15.89
CA VAL A 57 0.87 2.44 -15.48
C VAL A 57 0.54 3.86 -15.03
N GLY A 58 -0.67 4.32 -15.31
CA GLY A 58 -1.11 5.67 -14.94
C GLY A 58 -1.08 5.90 -13.42
N LYS A 59 -1.05 7.17 -13.02
CA LYS A 59 -1.03 7.60 -11.62
C LYS A 59 -2.15 6.98 -10.79
N GLU A 60 -3.34 6.87 -11.38
CA GLU A 60 -4.53 6.27 -10.76
C GLU A 60 -4.27 4.81 -10.35
N ALA A 61 -3.53 4.08 -11.17
CA ALA A 61 -3.19 2.68 -10.90
C ALA A 61 -2.15 2.55 -9.79
N GLN A 62 -1.17 3.46 -9.73
CA GLN A 62 -0.22 3.53 -8.62
C GLN A 62 -0.91 3.88 -7.29
N VAL A 63 -1.85 4.84 -7.31
CA VAL A 63 -2.66 5.17 -6.12
C VAL A 63 -3.48 3.96 -5.67
N PHE A 64 -4.14 3.27 -6.60
CA PHE A 64 -4.88 2.04 -6.29
C PHE A 64 -3.97 0.96 -5.70
N GLY A 65 -2.76 0.77 -6.24
CA GLY A 65 -1.76 -0.14 -5.68
C GLY A 65 -1.41 0.19 -4.23
N ALA A 66 -1.10 1.45 -3.92
CA ALA A 66 -0.75 1.87 -2.56
C ALA A 66 -1.93 1.70 -1.57
N GLN A 67 -3.14 2.06 -1.99
CA GLN A 67 -4.36 1.87 -1.18
C GLN A 67 -4.65 0.39 -0.93
N THR A 68 -4.46 -0.44 -1.95
CA THR A 68 -4.61 -1.90 -1.85
C THR A 68 -3.60 -2.46 -0.86
N MET A 69 -2.34 -2.01 -0.88
CA MET A 69 -1.34 -2.46 0.11
C MET A 69 -1.71 -2.10 1.53
N ARG A 70 -2.13 -0.85 1.77
CA ARG A 70 -2.62 -0.47 3.09
C ARG A 70 -3.78 -1.38 3.54
N ARG A 71 -4.78 -1.60 2.68
CA ARG A 71 -5.95 -2.43 3.00
C ARG A 71 -5.55 -3.87 3.34
N LYS A 72 -4.74 -4.49 2.49
CA LYS A 72 -4.21 -5.84 2.68
C LYS A 72 -3.41 -5.99 3.98
N ILE A 73 -2.59 -4.99 4.33
CA ILE A 73 -1.86 -4.95 5.61
C ILE A 73 -2.83 -4.84 6.79
N VAL A 74 -3.87 -4.02 6.65
CA VAL A 74 -4.85 -3.81 7.71
C VAL A 74 -5.66 -5.08 7.98
N ASP A 75 -6.12 -5.77 6.93
CA ASP A 75 -7.09 -6.84 7.04
C ASP A 75 -6.47 -8.24 7.08
N ASP A 76 -5.42 -8.48 6.29
CA ASP A 76 -4.95 -9.85 5.96
C ASP A 76 -3.53 -10.13 6.47
N PHE A 77 -2.86 -9.17 7.12
CA PHE A 77 -1.48 -9.33 7.58
C PHE A 77 -1.29 -10.50 8.55
N GLN A 78 -2.28 -10.77 9.39
CA GLN A 78 -2.25 -11.86 10.36
C GLN A 78 -2.15 -13.24 9.70
N ASP A 79 -2.64 -13.38 8.46
CA ASP A 79 -2.64 -14.63 7.70
C ASP A 79 -1.28 -14.93 7.05
N LEU A 80 -0.37 -13.95 7.04
CA LEU A 80 1.00 -14.12 6.53
C LEU A 80 1.87 -14.84 7.55
N ASP A 81 2.67 -15.80 7.08
CA ASP A 81 3.74 -16.39 7.88
C ASP A 81 4.91 -15.41 8.09
N ALA A 82 5.84 -15.76 8.99
CA ALA A 82 6.97 -14.90 9.32
C ALA A 82 7.86 -14.53 8.11
N ALA A 83 8.04 -15.45 7.15
CA ALA A 83 8.89 -15.21 5.98
C ALA A 83 8.23 -14.19 5.03
N HIS A 84 6.92 -14.33 4.80
CA HIS A 84 6.16 -13.41 3.96
C HIS A 84 6.03 -12.02 4.63
N ARG A 85 5.95 -11.92 5.96
CA ARG A 85 5.95 -10.64 6.68
C ARG A 85 7.24 -9.85 6.47
N VAL A 86 8.39 -10.52 6.60
CA VAL A 86 9.70 -9.90 6.35
C VAL A 86 9.83 -9.47 4.89
N SER A 87 9.45 -10.34 3.95
CA SER A 87 9.49 -10.01 2.51
C SER A 87 8.58 -8.82 2.16
N LEU A 88 7.40 -8.73 2.79
CA LEU A 88 6.48 -7.60 2.65
C LEU A 88 7.11 -6.30 3.16
N GLN A 89 7.74 -6.32 4.34
CA GLN A 89 8.41 -5.16 4.90
C GLN A 89 9.52 -4.65 3.99
N GLU A 90 10.40 -5.53 3.53
CA GLU A 90 11.49 -5.18 2.60
C GLU A 90 10.94 -4.60 1.29
N SER A 91 9.89 -5.22 0.73
CA SER A 91 9.23 -4.76 -0.49
C SER A 91 8.63 -3.37 -0.30
N LEU A 92 7.93 -3.12 0.82
CA LEU A 92 7.28 -1.85 1.08
C LEU A 92 8.29 -0.72 1.33
N LEU A 93 9.41 -1.01 2.00
CA LEU A 93 10.53 -0.08 2.16
C LEU A 93 11.24 0.22 0.83
N SER A 94 11.36 -0.77 -0.06
CA SER A 94 11.88 -0.55 -1.41
C SER A 94 10.97 0.37 -2.22
N LEU A 95 9.65 0.12 -2.19
CA LEU A 95 8.65 0.94 -2.85
C LEU A 95 8.62 2.37 -2.30
N SER A 96 8.75 2.56 -0.98
CA SER A 96 8.80 3.89 -0.39
C SER A 96 10.03 4.68 -0.85
N MET A 97 11.18 4.02 -1.01
CA MET A 97 12.38 4.63 -1.60
C MET A 97 12.19 5.01 -3.07
N GLN A 98 11.56 4.14 -3.87
CA GLN A 98 11.24 4.43 -5.27
C GLN A 98 10.28 5.62 -5.41
N HIS A 99 9.29 5.72 -4.53
CA HIS A 99 8.24 6.73 -4.61
C HIS A 99 8.46 7.98 -3.75
N LYS A 100 9.62 8.16 -3.12
CA LYS A 100 9.87 9.29 -2.20
C LYS A 100 9.72 10.68 -2.86
N THR A 101 9.91 10.76 -4.18
CA THR A 101 9.72 11.99 -4.99
C THR A 101 8.46 11.96 -5.86
N SER A 102 7.63 10.92 -5.76
CA SER A 102 6.37 10.80 -6.50
C SER A 102 5.34 11.86 -6.09
N PRO A 103 4.26 12.07 -6.86
CA PRO A 103 3.14 12.93 -6.45
C PRO A 103 2.67 12.63 -5.03
N LYS A 104 2.36 13.70 -4.27
CA LYS A 104 1.98 13.63 -2.85
C LYS A 104 0.96 12.53 -2.54
N ILE A 105 -0.08 12.38 -3.37
CA ILE A 105 -1.12 11.37 -3.16
C ILE A 105 -0.59 9.92 -3.12
N ILE A 106 0.43 9.58 -3.91
CA ILE A 106 1.04 8.24 -3.90
C ILE A 106 1.89 8.07 -2.64
N ARG A 107 2.69 9.10 -2.31
CA ARG A 107 3.53 9.11 -1.10
C ARG A 107 2.71 8.95 0.16
N THR A 108 1.62 9.70 0.31
CA THR A 108 0.75 9.63 1.49
C THR A 108 0.18 8.22 1.66
N GLN A 109 -0.28 7.58 0.57
CA GLN A 109 -0.83 6.22 0.63
C GLN A 109 0.23 5.17 1.01
N LEU A 110 1.46 5.31 0.50
CA LEU A 110 2.57 4.44 0.92
C LEU A 110 2.99 4.69 2.37
N CYS A 111 2.99 5.93 2.83
CA CYS A 111 3.25 6.26 4.24
C CYS A 111 2.19 5.64 5.16
N LEU A 112 0.90 5.68 4.76
CA LEU A 112 -0.17 5.02 5.49
C LEU A 112 -0.01 3.50 5.50
N ALA A 113 0.39 2.89 4.38
CA ALA A 113 0.70 1.45 4.32
C ALA A 113 1.86 1.08 5.25
N LEU A 114 2.95 1.85 5.27
CA LEU A 114 4.09 1.66 6.17
C LEU A 114 3.69 1.84 7.63
N ALA A 115 2.88 2.86 7.94
CA ALA A 115 2.37 3.09 9.28
C ALA A 115 1.51 1.90 9.74
N ALA A 116 0.59 1.43 8.90
CA ALA A 116 -0.24 0.25 9.19
C ALA A 116 0.61 -1.01 9.44
N LEU A 117 1.69 -1.21 8.68
CA LEU A 117 2.63 -2.31 8.86
C LEU A 117 3.40 -2.18 10.18
N SER A 118 3.89 -0.98 10.49
CA SER A 118 4.67 -0.71 11.70
C SER A 118 3.91 -0.99 13.00
N LEU A 119 2.57 -0.90 12.96
CA LEU A 119 1.71 -1.20 14.09
C LEU A 119 1.34 -2.69 14.19
N ARG A 120 1.42 -3.44 13.10
CA ARG A 120 0.98 -4.84 13.03
C ARG A 120 2.11 -5.86 13.07
N MET A 121 3.28 -5.50 12.54
CA MET A 121 4.47 -6.35 12.55
C MET A 121 5.22 -6.17 13.86
N LEU A 122 4.81 -6.91 14.89
CA LEU A 122 5.44 -6.84 16.22
C LEU A 122 6.91 -7.24 16.21
N GLU A 123 7.32 -8.03 15.22
CA GLU A 123 8.70 -8.44 14.96
C GLU A 123 9.55 -7.27 14.43
N TRP A 124 8.94 -6.20 13.93
CA TRP A 124 9.65 -4.99 13.51
C TRP A 124 9.93 -4.11 14.72
N GLU A 125 11.08 -4.34 15.35
CA GLU A 125 11.52 -3.52 16.47
C GLU A 125 11.84 -2.07 16.04
N GLN A 126 11.34 -1.11 16.81
CA GLN A 126 11.60 0.32 16.65
C GLN A 126 11.42 0.87 15.21
N PRO A 127 10.23 0.72 14.60
CA PRO A 127 10.00 1.10 13.21
C PRO A 127 10.28 2.57 12.93
N VAL A 128 9.98 3.46 13.89
CA VAL A 128 10.29 4.90 13.79
C VAL A 128 11.80 5.14 13.68
N ASN A 129 12.62 4.47 14.49
CA ASN A 129 14.08 4.62 14.42
C ASN A 129 14.62 4.07 13.11
N HIS A 130 14.05 2.96 12.61
CA HIS A 130 14.42 2.44 11.29
C HIS A 130 14.12 3.47 10.18
N MET A 131 12.94 4.09 10.20
CA MET A 131 12.57 5.14 9.23
C MET A 131 13.46 6.39 9.35
N ILE A 132 13.84 6.81 10.56
CA ILE A 132 14.79 7.90 10.79
C ILE A 132 16.16 7.56 10.18
N ASN A 133 16.63 6.33 10.35
CA ASN A 133 17.92 5.90 9.80
C ASN A 133 17.94 5.89 8.26
N ILE A 134 16.81 5.58 7.62
CA ILE A 134 16.69 5.58 6.15
C ILE A 134 16.55 7.00 5.59
N TYR A 135 15.70 7.83 6.19
CA TYR A 135 15.26 9.10 5.59
C TYR A 135 15.77 10.37 6.30
N GLY A 136 16.43 10.24 7.46
CA GLY A 136 16.83 11.39 8.30
C GLY A 136 18.09 12.13 7.85
N SER A 137 18.84 11.59 6.88
CA SER A 137 20.16 12.13 6.50
C SER A 137 20.13 13.22 5.42
N SER A 138 19.00 13.40 4.71
CA SER A 138 18.91 14.40 3.64
C SER A 138 17.64 15.25 3.76
N PRO A 139 17.68 16.56 3.45
CA PRO A 139 16.48 17.41 3.49
C PRO A 139 15.37 16.95 2.55
N THR A 140 15.73 16.34 1.42
CA THR A 140 14.78 15.79 0.44
C THR A 140 14.01 14.61 1.05
N ASP A 141 14.73 13.71 1.72
CA ASP A 141 14.18 12.50 2.34
C ASP A 141 13.42 12.81 3.64
N LEU A 142 13.83 13.86 4.36
CA LEU A 142 13.16 14.33 5.56
C LEU A 142 11.67 14.65 5.31
N SER A 143 11.32 15.14 4.12
CA SER A 143 9.92 15.41 3.78
C SER A 143 9.05 14.14 3.76
N TYR A 144 9.62 12.99 3.38
CA TYR A 144 8.95 11.69 3.40
C TYR A 144 8.87 11.14 4.83
N LEU A 145 9.95 11.28 5.61
CA LEU A 145 9.95 10.92 7.03
C LEU A 145 8.87 11.67 7.81
N LEU A 146 8.78 12.99 7.63
CA LEU A 146 7.77 13.82 8.30
C LEU A 146 6.35 13.42 7.88
N GLU A 147 6.14 13.04 6.63
CA GLU A 147 4.85 12.53 6.16
C GLU A 147 4.48 11.20 6.83
N PHE A 148 5.41 10.25 6.91
CA PHE A 148 5.24 9.01 7.67
C PHE A 148 4.89 9.28 9.13
N LEU A 149 5.64 10.14 9.81
CA LEU A 149 5.38 10.51 11.21
C LEU A 149 4.05 11.25 11.40
N THR A 150 3.59 11.98 10.39
CA THR A 150 2.30 12.70 10.42
C THR A 150 1.13 11.73 10.32
N VAL A 151 1.21 10.72 9.46
CA VAL A 151 0.11 9.76 9.25
C VAL A 151 0.11 8.62 10.26
N LEU A 152 1.23 8.35 10.93
CA LEU A 152 1.34 7.26 11.91
C LEU A 152 0.26 7.31 13.02
N PRO A 153 -0.03 8.46 13.66
CA PRO A 153 -1.10 8.56 14.65
C PRO A 153 -2.50 8.31 14.07
N GLU A 154 -2.72 8.53 12.77
CA GLU A 154 -4.00 8.24 12.13
C GLU A 154 -4.28 6.73 12.12
N GLU A 155 -3.26 5.91 11.88
CA GLU A 155 -3.37 4.45 11.91
C GLU A 155 -3.56 3.88 13.32
N VAL A 156 -3.01 4.54 14.35
CA VAL A 156 -3.23 4.14 15.75
C VAL A 156 -4.70 4.33 16.16
N ASN A 157 -5.35 5.37 15.64
CA ASN A 157 -6.75 5.68 15.91
C ASN A 157 -7.74 4.98 14.97
N ASP A 158 -7.26 4.24 13.96
CA ASP A 158 -8.13 3.46 13.09
C ASP A 158 -8.72 2.29 13.91
N THR A 159 -10.05 2.21 13.94
CA THR A 159 -10.81 1.17 14.69
C THR A 159 -10.45 -0.28 14.32
N ARG A 160 -9.74 -0.47 13.20
CA ARG A 160 -9.23 -1.77 12.74
C ARG A 160 -7.80 -2.06 13.23
N CYS A 161 -7.18 -1.15 13.98
CA CYS A 161 -5.91 -1.38 14.67
C CYS A 161 -6.17 -2.20 15.95
N PRO A 162 -5.41 -3.29 16.21
CA PRO A 162 -5.51 -4.02 17.47
C PRO A 162 -5.29 -3.07 18.65
N SER A 163 -6.17 -3.11 19.66
CA SER A 163 -6.02 -2.29 20.85
C SER A 163 -4.72 -2.65 21.59
N LEU A 164 -3.78 -1.72 21.66
CA LEU A 164 -2.53 -1.83 22.43
C LEU A 164 -2.79 -1.66 23.94
N THR A 165 -3.79 -2.36 24.50
CA THR A 165 -3.99 -2.40 25.95
C THR A 165 -2.88 -3.22 26.57
N VAL A 166 -1.88 -2.50 27.09
CA VAL A 166 -0.85 -3.03 27.98
C VAL A 166 -1.54 -3.53 29.26
N GLY A 167 -1.45 -4.85 29.51
CA GLY A 167 -1.79 -5.46 30.79
C GLY A 167 -0.60 -5.44 31.75
#